data_AF-A0A4P7RVH6-F1
#
_entry.id   AF-A0A4P7RVH6-F1
#
_cell.length_a   1.000
_cell.length_b   1.000
_cell.length_c   1.000
_cell.angle_alpha   90.00
_cell.angle_beta   90.00
_cell.angle_gamma   90.00
#
_symmetry.space_group_name_H-M   'P 1'
#
loop_
_entity.id
_entity.type
_entity.pdbx_description
1 polymer ?
#
loop_
_entity_poly.entity_id
_entity_poly.type
_entity_poly.pdbx_seq_one_letter_code
_entity_poly.pdbx_strand_id
1 'polypeptide(L)' 'MDQVVDWQSPYFPRIFETYDRADFAQEFLRRSPAYRRAYRSAALAPTRRRTARLAGLARRWGLVFRPRP' A
#
# COMPACT_ATOMS: atom_id res chain seq x y z
N MET A 1 20.67 -0.18 24.77
CA MET A 1 21.05 1.11 24.16
C MET A 1 20.71 0.98 22.68
N ASP A 2 19.66 1.64 22.21
CA ASP A 2 19.36 1.68 20.78
C ASP A 2 20.45 2.51 20.11
N GLN A 3 21.39 1.85 19.45
CA GLN A 3 22.27 2.51 18.50
C GLN A 3 21.39 3.02 17.36
N VAL A 4 21.19 4.34 17.29
CA VAL A 4 20.57 4.97 16.14
C VAL A 4 21.53 4.77 14.96
N VAL A 5 21.22 3.78 14.12
CA VAL A 5 21.97 3.53 12.88
C VAL A 5 21.69 4.69 11.94
N ASP A 6 22.73 5.45 11.61
CA ASP A 6 22.65 6.54 10.62
C ASP A 6 22.22 5.99 9.24
N TRP A 7 21.42 6.74 8.50
CA TRP A 7 20.90 6.35 7.20
C TRP A 7 22.00 6.18 6.14
N GLN A 8 23.16 6.80 6.37
CA GLN A 8 24.36 6.67 5.53
C GLN A 8 25.17 5.40 5.81
N SER A 9 24.86 4.69 6.90
CA SER A 9 25.57 3.46 7.28
C SER A 9 25.27 2.32 6.32
N PRO A 10 26.27 1.49 5.94
CA PRO A 10 26.04 0.28 5.16
C PRO A 10 25.18 -0.76 5.90
N TYR A 11 25.00 -0.62 7.21
CA TYR A 11 24.14 -1.47 8.04
C TYR A 11 22.68 -1.00 8.08
N PHE A 12 22.39 0.23 7.64
CA PHE A 12 21.04 0.79 7.64
C PHE A 12 20.03 -0.08 6.87
N PRO A 13 20.35 -0.65 5.69
CA PRO A 13 19.42 -1.52 4.97
C PRO A 13 19.00 -2.77 5.75
N ARG A 14 19.85 -3.27 6.67
CA ARG A 14 19.57 -4.49 7.43
C ARG A 14 18.36 -4.34 8.35
N ILE A 15 18.05 -3.13 8.82
CA ILE A 15 16.85 -2.92 9.64
C ILE A 15 15.59 -3.30 8.84
N PHE A 16 15.61 -3.14 7.51
CA PHE A 16 14.48 -3.44 6.63
C PHE A 16 14.32 -4.93 6.31
N GLU A 17 15.30 -5.79 6.62
CA GLU A 17 15.25 -7.22 6.28
C GLU A 17 14.14 -7.96 7.03
N THR A 18 13.78 -7.48 8.22
CA THR A 18 12.71 -8.06 9.06
C THR A 18 11.34 -7.45 8.77
N TYR A 19 11.25 -6.38 7.97
CA TYR A 19 9.98 -5.74 7.64
C TYR A 19 9.26 -6.53 6.55
N ASP A 20 7.93 -6.59 6.68
CA ASP A 20 7.09 -7.12 5.63
C ASP A 20 7.17 -6.21 4.39
N ARG A 21 7.68 -6.78 3.29
CA ARG A 21 7.83 -6.07 2.01
C ARG A 21 6.49 -5.63 1.43
N ALA A 22 5.42 -6.36 1.70
CA ALA A 22 4.07 -6.01 1.27
C ALA A 22 3.58 -4.76 2.01
N ASP A 23 3.81 -4.67 3.32
CA ASP A 23 3.49 -3.47 4.10
C ASP A 23 4.31 -2.28 3.60
N PHE A 24 5.61 -2.47 3.35
CA PHE A 24 6.45 -1.42 2.77
C PHE A 24 5.92 -0.91 1.44
N ALA A 25 5.52 -1.81 0.53
CA ALA A 25 4.92 -1.44 -0.76
C ALA A 25 3.59 -0.68 -0.60
N GLN A 26 2.75 -1.07 0.38
CA GLN A 26 1.52 -0.33 0.69
C GLN A 26 1.80 1.09 1.16
N GLU A 27 2.92 1.34 1.85
CA GLU A 27 3.28 2.69 2.31
C GLU A 27 3.58 3.67 1.17
N PHE A 28 4.23 3.22 0.09
CA PHE A 28 4.38 4.05 -1.12
C PHE A 28 3.03 4.31 -1.77
N LEU A 29 2.20 3.26 -1.84
CA LEU A 29 0.91 3.36 -2.50
C LEU A 29 -0.05 4.32 -1.77
N ARG A 30 -0.13 4.28 -0.43
CA ARG A 30 -1.00 5.19 0.34
C ARG A 30 -0.60 6.66 0.21
N ARG A 31 0.66 6.94 -0.11
CA ARG A 31 1.20 8.29 -0.30
C ARG A 31 0.94 8.83 -1.71
N SER A 32 0.68 7.96 -2.69
CA SER A 32 0.36 8.36 -4.07
C SER A 32 -0.96 9.16 -4.14
N PRO A 33 -0.95 10.44 -4.59
CA PRO A 33 -2.17 11.23 -4.75
C PRO A 33 -3.14 10.61 -5.77
N ALA A 34 -2.60 9.99 -6.83
CA ALA A 34 -3.39 9.31 -7.85
C ALA A 34 -4.12 8.10 -7.26
N TYR A 35 -3.43 7.26 -6.48
CA TYR A 35 -4.04 6.14 -5.78
C TYR A 35 -5.13 6.62 -4.81
N ARG A 36 -4.85 7.62 -3.98
CA ARG A 36 -5.81 8.17 -3.01
C ARG A 36 -7.09 8.71 -3.68
N ARG A 37 -6.98 9.34 -4.85
CA ARG A 37 -8.16 9.80 -5.62
C ARG A 37 -8.95 8.62 -6.18
N ALA A 38 -8.26 7.66 -6.79
CA ALA A 38 -8.89 6.48 -7.37
C ALA A 38 -9.60 5.63 -6.31
N TYR A 39 -8.96 5.41 -5.16
CA TYR A 39 -9.52 4.63 -4.06
C TYR A 39 -10.76 5.31 -3.47
N ARG A 40 -10.71 6.62 -3.20
CA ARG A 40 -11.88 7.38 -2.73
C ARG A 40 -13.05 7.30 -3.71
N SER A 41 -12.79 7.47 -5.01
CA SER A 41 -13.81 7.35 -6.07
C SER A 41 -14.42 5.94 -6.14
N ALA A 42 -13.61 4.89 -5.97
CA ALA A 42 -14.09 3.51 -5.93
C ALA A 42 -14.90 3.22 -4.65
N ALA A 43 -14.45 3.69 -3.48
CA ALA A 43 -15.11 3.50 -2.20
C ALA A 43 -16.48 4.17 -2.13
N LEU A 44 -16.59 5.39 -2.67
CA LEU A 44 -17.84 6.15 -2.74
C LEU A 44 -18.78 5.69 -3.86
N ALA A 45 -18.37 4.72 -4.69
CA ALA A 45 -19.23 4.20 -5.75
C ALA A 45 -20.48 3.50 -5.19
N PRO A 46 -21.61 3.53 -5.93
CA PRO A 46 -22.79 2.74 -5.61
C PRO A 46 -22.43 1.26 -5.45
N THR A 47 -23.07 0.55 -4.51
CA THR A 47 -22.76 -0.85 -4.16
C THR A 47 -22.66 -1.76 -5.39
N ARG A 48 -23.59 -1.63 -6.36
CA ARG A 48 -23.59 -2.40 -7.62
C ARG A 48 -22.31 -2.23 -8.46
N ARG A 49 -21.60 -1.09 -8.35
CA ARG A 49 -20.38 -0.78 -9.12
C ARG A 49 -19.10 -0.80 -8.26
N ARG A 50 -19.24 -0.80 -6.93
CA ARG A 50 -18.12 -0.72 -5.98
C ARG A 50 -17.15 -1.89 -6.15
N THR A 51 -17.66 -3.12 -6.20
CA THR A 51 -16.83 -4.32 -6.36
C THR A 51 -16.03 -4.29 -7.66
N ALA A 52 -16.67 -3.97 -8.79
CA ALA A 52 -16.00 -3.87 -10.08
C ALA A 52 -14.93 -2.76 -10.11
N ARG A 53 -15.21 -1.60 -9.48
CA ARG A 53 -14.24 -0.50 -9.38
C ARG A 53 -13.05 -0.85 -8.49
N LEU A 54 -13.28 -1.51 -7.36
CA LEU A 54 -12.20 -2.00 -6.49
C LEU A 54 -11.37 -3.08 -7.20
N ALA A 55 -11.98 -3.99 -7.94
CA ALA A 55 -11.27 -4.98 -8.74
C ALA A 55 -10.42 -4.35 -9.86
N GLY A 56 -10.93 -3.32 -10.53
CA GLY A 56 -10.15 -2.54 -11.51
C GLY A 56 -8.98 -1.79 -10.87
N LEU A 57 -9.18 -1.26 -9.67
CA LEU A 57 -8.15 -0.59 -8.89
C LEU A 57 -7.07 -1.58 -8.42
N ALA A 58 -7.48 -2.78 -8.00
CA ALA A 58 -6.58 -3.86 -7.63
C ALA A 58 -5.63 -4.24 -8.78
N ARG A 59 -6.18 -4.50 -9.97
CA ARG A 59 -5.35 -4.83 -11.16
C ARG A 59 -4.39 -3.72 -11.54
N ARG A 60 -4.82 -2.46 -11.46
CA ARG A 60 -3.99 -1.29 -11.85
C ARG A 60 -2.81 -1.07 -10.90
N TRP A 61 -3.01 -1.30 -9.61
CA TRP A 61 -2.02 -0.98 -8.57
C TRP A 61 -1.36 -2.22 -7.95
N GLY A 62 -1.60 -3.42 -8.48
CA GLY A 62 -1.02 -4.66 -7.97
C GLY A 62 -1.52 -5.07 -6.59
N LEU A 63 -2.78 -4.77 -6.26
CA LEU A 63 -3.37 -5.09 -4.96
C LEU A 63 -4.21 -6.36 -5.00
N VAL A 64 -4.34 -6.99 -3.83
CA VAL A 64 -5.35 -8.00 -3.55
C VAL A 64 -6.20 -7.48 -2.39
N PHE A 65 -7.50 -7.29 -2.62
CA PHE A 65 -8.43 -6.95 -1.55
C PHE A 65 -8.99 -8.23 -0.95
N ARG A 66 -8.97 -8.33 0.38
CA ARG A 66 -9.69 -9.41 1.06
C ARG A 66 -11.20 -9.21 0.81
N PRO A 67 -11.91 -10.21 0.25
CA PRO A 67 -13.37 -10.14 0.20
C PRO A 67 -13.89 -10.01 1.63
N ARG A 68 -14.80 -9.06 1.87
CA ARG A 68 -15.50 -9.02 3.17
C ARG A 68 -16.42 -10.25 3.25
N PRO A 69 -16.48 -10.95 4.39
CA PRO A 69 -17.56 -11.91 4.65
C PRO A 69 -18.92 -11.21 4.67
#